data_AF-A0A6A6XHW2-F1
#
_entry.id   AF-A0A6A6XHW2-F1
#
_cell.length_a   1.000
_cell.length_b   1.000
_cell.length_c   1.000
_cell.angle_alpha   90.00
_cell.angle_beta   90.00
_cell.angle_gamma   90.00
#
_symmetry.space_group_name_H-M   'P 1'
#
loop_
_entity.id
_entity.type
_entity.pdbx_description
1 polymer ?
#
loop_
_entity_poly.entity_id
_entity_poly.type
_entity_poly.pdbx_seq_one_letter_code
_entity_poly.pdbx_strand_id
1 'polypeptide(L)'
;MDGRYNISTVEKWQSYVKEMESKSQYVGDIWASIITLQCRSLRFAPPKNQVFNGFDFTTTKNPILFTRNRIDPVASSAEKMATFFRGSVVLTQDTVGHGLTAAESDCINKHLHKFMERGDLPPAHTVCGVRRKPFQAATGKMRRALPQRRNIGL
;
A
#
# COMPACT_ATOMS: atom_id res chain seq x y z
N MET A 1 -3.65 -2.23 -25.56
CA MET A 1 -4.19 -1.18 -24.67
C MET A 1 -5.46 -0.59 -25.26
N ASP A 2 -6.49 -0.38 -24.46
CA ASP A 2 -7.80 0.18 -24.88
C ASP A 2 -7.81 1.72 -24.95
N GLY A 3 -6.63 2.36 -24.98
CA GLY A 3 -6.48 3.80 -25.09
C GLY A 3 -6.68 4.59 -23.79
N ARG A 4 -7.13 3.97 -22.68
CA ARG A 4 -7.32 4.64 -21.38
C ARG A 4 -6.04 5.21 -20.77
N TYR A 5 -4.89 4.69 -21.20
CA TYR A 5 -3.58 5.18 -20.80
C TYR A 5 -2.65 5.27 -22.01
N ASN A 6 -2.72 6.39 -22.72
CA ASN A 6 -2.05 6.53 -24.01
C ASN A 6 -0.68 7.20 -23.89
N ILE A 7 0.37 6.38 -23.84
CA ILE A 7 1.78 6.80 -23.88
C ILE A 7 2.49 6.33 -25.17
N SER A 8 1.75 6.27 -26.28
CA SER A 8 2.27 5.62 -27.50
C SER A 8 3.35 6.41 -28.26
N THR A 9 3.41 7.73 -28.10
CA THR A 9 4.40 8.62 -28.75
C THR A 9 5.36 9.23 -27.73
N VAL A 10 6.47 9.79 -28.21
CA VAL A 10 7.49 10.45 -27.37
C VAL A 10 6.88 11.63 -26.62
N GLU A 11 6.05 12.42 -27.27
CA GLU A 11 5.44 13.64 -26.71
C GLU A 11 4.43 13.29 -25.60
N LYS A 12 3.63 12.23 -25.81
CA LYS A 12 2.69 11.72 -24.81
C LYS A 12 3.43 11.15 -23.61
N TRP A 13 4.52 10.43 -23.86
CA TRP A 13 5.40 9.94 -22.81
C TRP A 13 6.03 11.08 -22.00
N GLN A 14 6.59 12.09 -22.65
CA GLN A 14 7.17 13.26 -21.97
C GLN A 14 6.14 14.03 -21.13
N SER A 15 4.93 14.18 -21.65
CA SER A 15 3.82 14.80 -20.91
C SER A 15 3.46 13.99 -19.67
N TYR A 16 3.44 12.66 -19.79
CA TYR A 16 3.18 11.76 -18.67
C TYR A 16 4.29 11.80 -17.60
N VAL A 17 5.56 11.82 -18.01
CA VAL A 17 6.70 11.96 -17.08
C VAL A 17 6.57 13.27 -16.29
N LYS A 18 6.31 14.40 -16.97
CA LYS A 18 6.10 15.70 -16.30
C LYS A 18 4.94 15.67 -15.32
N GLU A 19 3.85 14.98 -15.66
CA GLU A 19 2.73 14.80 -14.74
C GLU A 19 3.17 14.04 -13.48
N MET A 20 3.91 12.95 -13.61
CA MET A 20 4.39 12.19 -12.45
C MET A 20 5.40 12.98 -11.61
N GLU A 21 6.32 13.70 -12.23
CA GLU A 21 7.27 14.59 -11.53
C GLU A 21 6.56 15.69 -10.75
N SER A 22 5.47 16.25 -11.31
CA SER A 22 4.65 17.24 -10.59
C SER A 22 3.92 16.66 -9.38
N LYS A 23 3.63 15.36 -9.38
CA LYS A 23 3.06 14.66 -8.20
C LYS A 23 4.13 14.35 -7.16
N SER A 24 5.35 14.04 -7.60
CA SER A 24 6.47 13.78 -6.70
C SER A 24 7.81 14.05 -7.36
N GLN A 25 8.52 15.03 -6.83
CA GLN A 25 9.91 15.33 -7.23
C GLN A 25 10.90 14.20 -6.90
N TYR A 26 10.53 13.26 -6.02
CA TYR A 26 11.45 12.23 -5.53
C TYR A 26 11.34 10.91 -6.29
N VAL A 27 10.14 10.58 -6.78
CA VAL A 27 9.86 9.27 -7.38
C VAL A 27 9.01 9.35 -8.65
N GLY A 28 8.65 10.54 -9.12
CA GLY A 28 7.77 10.71 -10.28
C GLY A 28 8.37 10.14 -11.58
N ASP A 29 9.64 10.44 -11.84
CA ASP A 29 10.42 9.95 -12.97
C ASP A 29 10.59 8.42 -12.94
N ILE A 30 10.92 7.87 -11.76
CA ILE A 30 11.06 6.44 -11.51
C ILE A 30 9.71 5.74 -11.73
N TRP A 31 8.63 6.28 -11.17
CA TRP A 31 7.30 5.71 -11.29
C TRP A 31 6.85 5.66 -12.75
N ALA A 32 7.04 6.77 -13.47
CA ALA A 32 6.71 6.81 -14.88
C ALA A 32 7.45 5.69 -15.64
N SER A 33 8.78 5.63 -15.47
CA SER A 33 9.69 4.78 -16.24
C SER A 33 9.53 3.29 -15.94
N ILE A 34 9.36 2.92 -14.67
CA ILE A 34 9.33 1.51 -14.25
C ILE A 34 7.94 0.90 -14.43
N ILE A 35 6.87 1.62 -14.06
CA ILE A 35 5.54 1.02 -13.95
C ILE A 35 4.79 1.09 -15.29
N THR A 36 4.82 2.25 -15.94
CA THR A 36 3.90 2.52 -17.06
C THR A 36 4.49 2.07 -18.39
N LEU A 37 5.80 2.31 -18.59
CA LEU A 37 6.43 2.07 -19.88
C LEU A 37 6.43 0.59 -20.30
N GLN A 38 6.49 -0.33 -19.34
CA GLN A 38 6.54 -1.78 -19.58
C GLN A 38 5.35 -2.29 -20.40
N CYS A 39 4.19 -1.68 -20.21
CA CYS A 39 2.96 -2.14 -20.85
C CYS A 39 2.75 -1.56 -22.26
N ARG A 40 3.53 -0.55 -22.67
CA ARG A 40 3.36 0.17 -23.96
C ARG A 40 3.39 -0.78 -25.18
N SER A 41 4.25 -1.79 -25.13
CA SER A 41 4.43 -2.75 -26.24
C SER A 41 3.44 -3.91 -26.19
N LEU A 42 2.58 -3.99 -25.18
CA LEU A 42 1.59 -5.07 -25.05
C LEU A 42 0.48 -4.88 -26.09
N ARG A 43 0.48 -5.77 -27.09
CA ARG A 43 -0.50 -5.82 -28.19
C ARG A 43 -1.71 -6.69 -27.86
N PHE A 44 -2.21 -6.60 -26.64
CA PHE A 44 -3.51 -7.16 -26.28
C PHE A 44 -4.46 -6.07 -25.80
N ALA A 45 -5.75 -6.30 -26.02
CA ALA A 45 -6.83 -5.52 -25.42
C ALA A 45 -7.72 -6.52 -24.67
N PRO A 46 -8.27 -6.14 -23.51
CA PRO A 46 -9.23 -6.99 -22.84
C PRO A 46 -10.44 -7.22 -23.78
N PRO A 47 -11.00 -8.44 -23.85
CA PRO A 47 -12.27 -8.67 -24.51
C PRO A 47 -13.36 -7.80 -23.87
N LYS A 48 -14.45 -7.54 -24.60
CA LYS A 48 -15.51 -6.59 -24.18
C LYS A 48 -16.06 -6.88 -22.78
N ASN A 49 -16.16 -8.14 -22.39
CA ASN A 49 -16.63 -8.58 -21.08
C ASN A 49 -15.60 -8.45 -19.93
N GLN A 50 -14.36 -8.07 -20.24
CA GLN A 50 -13.29 -7.81 -19.25
C GLN A 50 -12.94 -6.32 -19.18
N VAL A 51 -13.70 -5.45 -19.83
CA VAL A 51 -13.55 -4.01 -19.69
C VAL A 51 -14.14 -3.57 -18.36
N PHE A 52 -13.28 -3.17 -17.43
CA PHE A 52 -13.70 -2.61 -16.15
C PHE A 52 -14.28 -1.19 -16.35
N ASN A 53 -15.59 -1.03 -16.18
CA ASN A 53 -16.30 0.25 -16.36
C ASN A 53 -16.46 1.05 -15.04
N GLY A 54 -16.01 0.51 -13.92
CA GLY A 54 -16.23 1.07 -12.59
C GLY A 54 -16.83 0.05 -11.63
N PHE A 55 -17.10 0.51 -10.41
CA PHE A 55 -17.76 -0.28 -9.37
C PHE A 55 -19.21 0.15 -9.22
N ASP A 56 -20.11 -0.82 -9.17
CA ASP A 56 -21.48 -0.63 -8.70
C ASP A 56 -21.53 -0.80 -7.18
N PHE A 57 -22.53 -0.16 -6.55
CA PHE A 57 -22.85 -0.44 -5.16
C PHE A 57 -23.28 -1.90 -5.01
N THR A 58 -22.47 -2.69 -4.32
CA THR A 58 -22.56 -4.15 -4.29
C THR A 58 -22.77 -4.64 -2.87
N THR A 59 -23.72 -5.56 -2.70
CA THR A 59 -23.84 -6.36 -1.47
C THR A 59 -23.21 -7.72 -1.73
N THR A 60 -22.14 -8.02 -1.02
CA THR A 60 -21.44 -9.30 -1.08
C THR A 60 -22.05 -10.30 -0.10
N LYS A 61 -21.88 -11.60 -0.34
CA LYS A 61 -22.33 -12.66 0.59
C LYS A 61 -21.67 -12.53 1.98
N ASN A 62 -20.39 -12.16 1.99
CA ASN A 62 -19.63 -11.86 3.20
C ASN A 62 -19.07 -10.44 3.10
N PRO A 63 -19.08 -9.64 4.19
CA PRO A 63 -18.46 -8.32 4.20
C PRO A 63 -16.96 -8.35 3.86
N ILE A 64 -16.46 -7.26 3.29
CA ILE A 64 -15.03 -7.11 2.96
C ILE A 64 -14.32 -6.35 4.08
N LEU A 65 -13.18 -6.86 4.53
CA LEU A 65 -12.23 -6.10 5.34
C LEU A 65 -11.20 -5.44 4.42
N PHE A 66 -11.27 -4.12 4.28
CA PHE A 66 -10.23 -3.34 3.63
C PHE A 66 -9.13 -3.02 4.64
N THR A 67 -7.87 -3.07 4.20
CA THR A 67 -6.73 -2.65 5.01
C THR A 67 -6.04 -1.48 4.33
N ARG A 68 -5.54 -0.54 5.14
CA ARG A 68 -4.76 0.60 4.65
C ARG A 68 -3.69 0.98 5.65
N ASN A 69 -2.64 1.61 5.14
CA ASN A 69 -1.74 2.39 5.98
C ASN A 69 -2.25 3.84 6.08
N ARG A 70 -1.88 4.53 7.15
CA ARG A 70 -2.21 5.95 7.32
C ARG A 70 -1.72 6.77 6.13
N ILE A 71 -0.50 6.48 5.68
CA ILE A 71 0.06 7.03 4.44
C ILE A 71 0.57 5.85 3.59
N ASP A 72 -0.18 5.46 2.58
CA ASP A 72 0.24 4.48 1.57
C ASP A 72 0.56 5.22 0.25
N PRO A 73 1.82 5.17 -0.24
CA PRO A 73 2.21 5.90 -1.45
C PRO A 73 1.68 5.25 -2.74
N VAL A 74 1.10 4.06 -2.67
CA VAL A 74 0.63 3.29 -3.83
C VAL A 74 -0.90 3.14 -3.82
N ALA A 75 -1.49 2.82 -2.65
CA ALA A 75 -2.87 2.39 -2.54
C ALA A 75 -3.67 3.17 -1.47
N SER A 76 -3.90 4.46 -1.70
CA SER A 76 -4.62 5.35 -0.75
C SER A 76 -6.16 5.26 -0.82
N SER A 77 -6.72 4.44 -1.73
CA SER A 77 -8.15 4.45 -2.08
C SER A 77 -9.05 3.55 -1.22
N ALA A 78 -8.56 2.97 -0.12
CA ALA A 78 -9.32 1.99 0.67
C ALA A 78 -10.68 2.51 1.17
N GLU A 79 -10.75 3.76 1.64
CA GLU A 79 -12.01 4.39 2.09
C GLU A 79 -13.02 4.49 0.93
N LYS A 80 -12.55 4.96 -0.23
CA LYS A 80 -13.36 5.04 -1.45
C LYS A 80 -13.81 3.66 -1.92
N MET A 81 -12.95 2.66 -1.80
CA MET A 81 -13.30 1.29 -2.16
C MET A 81 -14.37 0.72 -1.23
N ALA A 82 -14.27 0.96 0.07
CA ALA A 82 -15.24 0.49 1.05
C ALA A 82 -16.66 1.04 0.79
N THR A 83 -16.80 2.26 0.26
CA THR A 83 -18.14 2.82 -0.04
C THR A 83 -18.92 2.01 -1.08
N PHE A 84 -18.25 1.26 -1.95
CA PHE A 84 -18.92 0.43 -2.96
C PHE A 84 -19.42 -0.91 -2.40
N PHE A 85 -18.95 -1.36 -1.23
CA PHE A 85 -19.28 -2.68 -0.68
C PHE A 85 -20.03 -2.55 0.64
N ARG A 86 -21.33 -2.87 0.62
CA ARG A 86 -22.20 -2.73 1.80
C ARG A 86 -21.67 -3.58 2.96
N GLY A 87 -21.57 -2.95 4.14
CA GLY A 87 -21.11 -3.61 5.36
C GLY A 87 -19.60 -3.83 5.45
N SER A 88 -18.83 -3.42 4.42
CA SER A 88 -17.37 -3.42 4.51
C SER A 88 -16.86 -2.39 5.50
N VAL A 89 -15.67 -2.62 6.05
CA VAL A 89 -14.98 -1.68 6.94
C VAL A 89 -13.51 -1.56 6.57
N VAL A 90 -12.91 -0.44 6.96
CA VAL A 90 -11.49 -0.16 6.76
C VAL A 90 -10.75 -0.29 8.09
N LEU A 91 -9.73 -1.14 8.12
CA LEU A 91 -8.76 -1.26 9.21
C LEU A 91 -7.50 -0.48 8.84
N THR A 92 -7.17 0.52 9.66
CA THR A 92 -6.01 1.38 9.41
C THR A 92 -4.82 0.98 10.27
N GLN A 93 -3.66 0.77 9.65
CA GLN A 93 -2.37 0.69 10.34
C GLN A 93 -1.74 2.08 10.40
N ASP A 94 -1.39 2.55 11.61
CA ASP A 94 -0.71 3.83 11.84
C ASP A 94 0.78 3.77 11.45
N THR A 95 1.01 3.65 10.14
CA THR A 95 2.34 3.61 9.52
C THR A 95 2.37 4.36 8.20
N VAL A 96 3.59 4.63 7.74
CA VAL A 96 3.89 5.06 6.37
C VAL A 96 4.47 3.86 5.63
N GLY A 97 3.94 3.53 4.46
CA GLY A 97 4.44 2.45 3.62
C GLY A 97 3.34 1.74 2.84
N HIS A 98 3.71 0.73 2.06
CA HIS A 98 2.77 0.02 1.19
C HIS A 98 2.43 -1.38 1.71
N GLY A 99 1.13 -1.68 1.75
CA GLY A 99 0.62 -3.00 2.13
C GLY A 99 0.80 -3.31 3.63
N LEU A 100 0.46 -4.55 4.01
CA LEU A 100 0.46 -4.96 5.41
C LEU A 100 1.87 -5.10 6.01
N THR A 101 2.88 -5.34 5.18
CA THR A 101 4.28 -5.54 5.60
C THR A 101 5.03 -4.24 5.87
N ALA A 102 4.39 -3.08 5.68
CA ALA A 102 4.98 -1.77 5.93
C ALA A 102 5.46 -1.59 7.39
N ALA A 103 4.82 -2.28 8.33
CA ALA A 103 5.25 -2.34 9.72
C ALA A 103 4.69 -3.58 10.42
N GLU A 104 5.32 -3.96 11.52
CA GLU A 104 4.82 -5.01 12.39
C GLU A 104 3.74 -4.44 13.33
N SER A 105 2.57 -5.09 13.41
CA SER A 105 1.48 -4.71 14.31
C SER A 105 0.71 -5.92 14.84
N ASP A 106 0.79 -6.15 16.15
CA ASP A 106 0.00 -7.19 16.83
C ASP A 106 -1.51 -6.91 16.73
N CYS A 107 -1.89 -5.63 16.72
CA CYS A 107 -3.28 -5.21 16.56
C CYS A 107 -3.83 -5.58 15.18
N ILE A 108 -3.09 -5.29 14.10
CA ILE A 108 -3.47 -5.67 12.73
C ILE A 108 -3.59 -7.19 12.63
N ASN A 109 -2.57 -7.92 13.09
CA ASN A 109 -2.57 -9.38 13.03
C ASN A 109 -3.79 -9.97 13.77
N LYS A 110 -4.11 -9.48 14.96
CA LYS A 110 -5.27 -9.92 15.73
C LYS A 110 -6.59 -9.75 14.96
N HIS A 111 -6.80 -8.61 14.30
CA HIS A 111 -8.01 -8.39 13.52
C HIS A 111 -8.03 -9.22 12.23
N LEU A 112 -6.89 -9.36 11.58
CA LEU A 112 -6.77 -10.17 10.37
C LEU A 112 -7.07 -11.65 10.66
N HIS A 113 -6.53 -12.21 11.74
CA HIS A 113 -6.83 -13.59 12.15
C HIS A 113 -8.33 -13.80 12.39
N LYS A 114 -8.98 -12.92 13.17
CA LYS A 114 -10.42 -13.02 13.42
C LYS A 114 -11.26 -12.92 12.15
N PHE A 115 -10.88 -12.04 11.23
CA PHE A 115 -11.57 -11.91 9.94
C PHE A 115 -11.39 -13.16 9.06
N MET A 116 -10.17 -13.69 8.97
CA MET A 116 -9.89 -14.88 8.16
C MET A 116 -10.55 -16.15 8.73
N GLU A 117 -10.61 -16.29 10.04
CA GLU A 117 -11.20 -17.46 10.70
C GLU A 117 -12.73 -17.43 10.73
N ARG A 118 -13.32 -16.25 10.98
CA ARG A 118 -14.76 -16.14 11.31
C ARG A 118 -15.52 -15.12 10.48
N GLY A 119 -14.85 -14.30 9.68
CA GLY A 119 -15.45 -13.15 9.01
C GLY A 119 -15.72 -11.97 9.95
N ASP A 120 -15.17 -11.99 11.17
CA ASP A 120 -15.38 -10.92 12.15
C ASP A 120 -14.72 -9.62 11.69
N LEU A 121 -15.52 -8.56 11.62
CA LEU A 121 -15.03 -7.22 11.32
C LEU A 121 -14.68 -6.44 12.60
N PRO A 122 -13.63 -5.59 12.57
CA PRO A 122 -13.40 -4.62 13.63
C PRO A 122 -14.51 -3.56 13.68
N PRO A 123 -14.63 -2.79 14.77
CA PRO A 123 -15.41 -1.55 14.78
C PRO A 123 -15.00 -0.64 13.63
N ALA A 124 -15.97 0.11 13.08
CA ALA A 124 -15.70 1.10 12.04
C ALA A 124 -14.62 2.10 12.51
N HIS A 125 -13.75 2.51 11.58
CA HIS A 125 -12.65 3.44 11.84
C HIS A 125 -11.61 2.95 12.87
N THR A 126 -11.44 1.63 13.02
CA THR A 126 -10.38 1.07 13.87
C THR A 126 -8.99 1.45 13.34
N VAL A 127 -8.16 2.00 14.21
CA VAL A 127 -6.76 2.34 13.95
C VAL A 127 -5.86 1.51 14.85
N CYS A 128 -4.93 0.77 14.25
CA CYS A 128 -3.93 -0.03 14.93
C CYS A 128 -2.57 0.66 14.92
N GLY A 129 -1.92 0.72 16.09
CA GLY A 129 -0.52 1.15 16.19
C GLY A 129 0.45 0.11 15.65
N VAL A 130 1.72 0.52 15.48
CA VAL A 130 2.83 -0.36 15.09
C VAL A 130 3.73 -0.67 16.29
N ARG A 131 4.40 -1.83 16.25
CA ARG A 131 5.26 -2.33 17.32
C ARG A 131 6.45 -1.42 17.60
N ARG A 132 7.01 -0.81 16.54
CA ARG A 132 8.17 0.10 16.62
C ARG A 132 7.96 1.23 15.63
N LYS A 133 8.23 2.47 16.05
CA LYS A 133 8.29 3.59 15.11
C LYS A 133 9.76 3.87 14.74
N PRO A 134 10.03 4.31 13.50
CA PRO A 134 11.37 4.73 13.11
C PRO A 134 11.96 5.75 14.09
N PHE A 135 13.26 5.66 14.34
CA PHE A 135 14.04 6.61 15.15
C PHE A 135 13.58 6.77 16.61
N GLN A 136 12.78 5.84 17.14
CA GLN A 136 12.52 5.79 18.58
C GLN A 136 13.74 5.28 19.33
N ALA A 137 14.16 6.01 20.37
CA ALA A 137 15.19 5.54 21.29
C ALA A 137 14.75 4.19 21.88
N ALA A 138 15.67 3.21 21.90
CA ALA A 138 15.41 1.95 22.57
C ALA A 138 15.18 2.24 24.06
N THR A 139 13.94 2.05 24.53
CA THR A 139 13.59 2.20 25.94
C THR A 139 14.03 1.00 26.80
N GLY A 140 14.74 0.04 26.20
CA GLY A 140 15.35 -1.08 26.92
C GLY A 140 16.71 -0.70 27.50
N LYS A 141 16.96 -1.09 28.76
CA LYS A 141 18.29 -1.01 29.41
C LYS A 141 19.37 -1.40 28.40
N MET A 142 20.29 -0.47 28.16
CA MET A 142 21.50 -0.65 27.35
C MET A 142 22.06 -2.06 27.62
N ARG A 143 21.91 -2.97 26.65
CA ARG A 143 22.55 -4.28 26.74
C ARG A 143 24.05 -4.00 26.91
N ARG A 144 24.62 -4.57 27.98
CA ARG A 144 26.00 -4.36 28.44
C ARG A 144 26.95 -4.19 27.26
N ALA A 145 27.79 -3.16 27.35
CA ALA A 145 28.83 -2.85 26.39
C ALA A 145 29.55 -4.13 25.92
N LEU A 146 29.76 -4.24 24.61
CA LEU A 146 30.67 -5.21 24.03
C LEU A 146 32.00 -5.10 24.78
N PRO A 147 32.55 -6.21 25.33
CA PRO A 147 33.81 -6.14 26.05
C PRO A 147 34.88 -5.60 25.11
N GLN A 148 35.56 -4.52 25.52
CA GLN A 148 36.72 -4.00 24.81
C GLN A 148 37.73 -5.14 24.63
N ARG A 149 38.15 -5.38 23.39
CA ARG A 149 39.23 -6.32 23.10
C ARG A 149 40.46 -5.86 23.88
N ARG A 150 40.95 -6.71 24.78
CA ARG A 150 42.24 -6.50 25.45
C ARG A 150 43.32 -6.47 24.36
N ASN A 151 44.07 -5.38 24.28
CA ASN A 151 45.30 -5.34 23.50
C ASN A 151 46.22 -6.43 24.04
N ILE A 152 46.45 -7.47 23.24
CA ILE A 152 47.57 -8.38 23.43
C ILE A 152 48.76 -7.63 22.80
N GLY A 153 49.52 -6.94 23.65
CA GLY A 153 50.82 -6.41 23.26
C GLY A 153 51.78 -7.56 22.96
N LEU A 154 52.61 -7.34 21.93
CA LEU A 154 53.78 -8.14 21.60
C LEU A 154 54.81 -8.14 22.75
#